data_AF-A0A9X6XUK1-F1
#
_entry.id   AF-A0A9X6XUK1-F1
#
_cell.length_a   1.000
_cell.length_b   1.000
_cell.length_c   1.000
_cell.angle_alpha   90.00
_cell.angle_beta   90.00
_cell.angle_gamma   90.00
#
_symmetry.space_group_name_H-M   'P 1'
#
loop_
_entity.id
_entity.type
_entity.pdbx_description
1 polymer ?
#
loop_
_entity_poly.entity_id
_entity_poly.type
_entity_poly.pdbx_seq_one_letter_code
_entity_poly.pdbx_strand_id
1 'polypeptide(L)' 'MSYVIKFIAEDSSDIEGYYTGKIYYYQKESVNVPGHVEEKTHDKVKIYKTNKRAFNMAEKIVERCRFVNSFYIETY' A
#
# COMPACT_ATOMS: atom_id res chain seq x y z
N MET A 1 0.84 -13.99 -14.04
CA MET A 1 0.02 -13.34 -13.00
C MET A 1 0.92 -12.43 -12.20
N SER A 2 0.46 -11.20 -11.99
CA SER A 2 1.16 -10.19 -11.19
C SER A 2 0.33 -9.86 -9.94
N TYR A 3 0.93 -9.22 -8.95
CA TYR A 3 0.27 -8.91 -7.68
C TYR A 3 0.55 -7.47 -7.26
N VAL A 4 -0.45 -6.81 -6.67
CA VAL A 4 -0.36 -5.45 -6.12
C VAL A 4 -0.90 -5.41 -4.70
N ILE A 5 -0.43 -4.45 -3.90
CA ILE A 5 -0.86 -4.26 -2.51
C ILE A 5 -1.83 -3.07 -2.47
N LYS A 6 -3.02 -3.27 -1.92
CA LYS A 6 -4.00 -2.22 -1.62
C LYS A 6 -4.04 -2.02 -0.10
N PHE A 7 -3.77 -0.80 0.36
CA PHE A 7 -3.83 -0.42 1.77
C PHE A 7 -5.14 0.27 2.10
N ILE A 8 -5.59 0.09 3.35
CA ILE A 8 -6.76 0.75 3.92
C ILE A 8 -6.30 1.51 5.16
N ALA A 9 -6.47 2.83 5.12
CA ALA A 9 -6.17 3.71 6.24
C ALA A 9 -7.45 4.04 7.02
N GLU A 10 -7.39 3.89 8.34
CA GLU A 10 -8.46 4.32 9.26
C GLU A 10 -8.31 5.83 9.50
N ASP A 11 -8.94 6.64 8.65
CA ASP A 11 -9.34 8.00 8.99
C ASP A 11 -10.81 8.16 8.55
N SER A 12 -11.49 9.21 9.01
CA SER A 12 -12.95 9.47 8.92
C SER A 12 -13.61 9.42 7.53
N SER A 13 -12.90 8.97 6.49
CA SER A 13 -13.38 8.82 5.11
C SER A 13 -12.89 7.54 4.40
N ASP A 14 -12.39 6.51 5.12
CA ASP A 14 -11.93 5.23 4.55
C ASP A 14 -11.02 5.41 3.32
N ILE A 15 -9.82 5.97 3.53
CA ILE A 15 -8.89 6.22 2.43
C ILE A 15 -8.23 4.90 2.02
N GLU A 16 -8.68 4.36 0.89
CA GLU A 16 -8.07 3.19 0.26
C GLU A 16 -7.09 3.61 -0.85
N GLY A 17 -6.05 2.80 -1.05
CA GLY A 17 -5.10 3.09 -2.13
C GLY A 17 -4.04 2.04 -2.41
N TYR A 18 -3.45 2.10 -3.60
CA TYR A 18 -2.43 1.12 -4.01
C TYR A 18 -1.03 1.54 -3.56
N TYR A 19 -0.21 0.55 -3.21
CA TYR A 19 1.17 0.80 -2.85
C TYR A 19 2.02 1.18 -4.06
N THR A 20 2.62 2.36 -4.01
CA THR A 20 3.44 2.90 -5.11
C THR A 20 4.93 2.57 -4.98
N GLY A 21 5.33 1.81 -3.95
CA GLY A 21 6.75 1.49 -3.72
C GLY A 21 7.52 2.55 -2.93
N LYS A 22 6.86 3.61 -2.47
CA LYS A 22 7.46 4.69 -1.68
C LYS A 22 6.76 4.82 -0.33
N ILE A 23 7.55 5.11 0.71
CA ILE A 23 7.08 5.47 2.04
C ILE A 23 7.55 6.91 2.27
N TYR A 24 6.66 7.77 2.72
CA TYR A 24 6.96 9.16 3.03
C TYR A 24 7.15 9.32 4.54
N TYR A 25 7.77 10.43 4.96
CA TYR A 25 7.91 10.75 6.37
C TYR A 25 7.27 12.10 6.63
N TYR A 26 6.31 12.15 7.55
CA TYR A 26 5.67 13.38 7.99
C TYR A 26 5.90 13.55 9.48
N GLN A 27 6.41 14.70 9.92
CA GLN A 27 6.70 14.98 11.34
C GLN A 27 7.53 13.90 12.07
N LYS A 28 8.51 13.30 11.38
CA LYS A 28 9.35 12.16 11.86
C LYS A 28 8.61 10.82 12.02
N GLU A 29 7.35 10.74 11.61
CA GLU A 29 6.60 9.48 11.52
C GLU A 29 6.62 8.94 10.09
N SER A 30 6.72 7.61 9.93
CA SER A 30 6.60 6.97 8.62
C SER A 30 5.13 6.96 8.21
N VAL A 31 4.82 7.64 7.10
CA VAL A 31 3.49 7.72 6.52
C VAL A 31 3.51 7.03 5.17
N ASN A 32 2.70 5.99 5.04
CA ASN A 32 2.32 5.49 3.74
C ASN A 32 1.09 6.28 3.30
N VAL A 33 1.22 7.09 2.25
CA VAL A 33 0.07 7.73 1.64
C VAL A 33 -0.46 6.71 0.62
N PRO A 34 -1.64 6.11 0.86
CA PRO A 34 -2.25 5.23 -0.14
C PRO A 34 -2.38 6.04 -1.44
N GLY A 35 -1.83 5.54 -2.55
CA GLY A 35 -2.06 6.16 -3.85
C GLY A 35 -3.55 6.21 -4.14
N HIS A 36 -4.08 7.26 -4.77
CA HIS A 36 -5.53 7.38 -5.03
C HIS A 36 -6.10 6.10 -5.68
N VAL A 37 -7.37 5.76 -5.40
CA VAL A 37 -8.06 4.54 -5.89
C VAL A 37 -7.95 4.38 -7.42
N GLU A 38 -7.86 5.49 -8.16
CA GLU A 38 -7.68 5.54 -9.61
C GLU A 38 -6.27 5.10 -10.09
N GLU A 39 -5.28 4.98 -9.19
CA GLU A 39 -3.90 4.62 -9.55
C GLU A 39 -3.71 3.15 -9.93
N LYS A 40 -4.72 2.28 -9.82
CA LYS A 40 -4.61 0.87 -10.25
C LYS A 40 -4.06 0.75 -11.68
N THR A 41 -4.37 1.68 -12.56
CA THR A 41 -3.95 1.71 -13.97
C THR A 41 -2.74 2.61 -14.25
N HIS A 42 -2.17 3.27 -13.25
CA HIS A 42 -1.01 4.14 -13.41
C HIS A 42 0.31 3.37 -13.22
N ASP A 43 1.34 3.72 -14.00
CA ASP A 43 2.72 3.18 -13.93
C ASP A 43 3.42 3.36 -12.58
N LYS A 44 2.72 3.94 -11.59
CA LYS A 44 3.25 4.28 -10.27
C LYS A 44 3.01 3.19 -9.24
N VAL A 45 2.19 2.17 -9.51
CA VAL A 45 1.92 1.07 -8.57
C VAL A 45 3.05 0.04 -8.59
N LYS A 46 3.46 -0.41 -7.40
CA LYS A 46 4.49 -1.44 -7.28
C LYS A 46 3.91 -2.82 -7.59
N ILE A 47 4.37 -3.41 -8.69
CA ILE A 47 3.99 -4.76 -9.12
C ILE A 47 4.96 -5.81 -8.58
N TYR A 48 4.40 -6.90 -8.05
CA TYR A 48 5.14 -8.05 -7.53
C TYR A 48 4.91 -9.27 -8.40
N LYS A 49 5.98 -10.04 -8.62
CA LYS A 49 5.93 -11.30 -9.39
C LYS A 49 5.22 -12.45 -8.66
N THR A 50 5.10 -12.38 -7.33
CA THR A 50 4.49 -13.43 -6.52
C THR A 50 3.67 -12.84 -5.38
N ASN A 51 2.58 -13.53 -5.01
CA ASN A 51 1.72 -13.16 -3.88
C ASN A 51 2.52 -13.06 -2.57
N LYS A 52 3.36 -14.07 -2.27
CA LYS A 52 4.22 -14.11 -1.08
C LYS A 52 5.12 -12.88 -0.94
N ARG A 53 5.67 -12.36 -2.05
CA ARG A 53 6.51 -11.16 -2.00
C ARG A 53 5.70 -9.89 -1.73
N ALA A 54 4.49 -9.80 -2.28
CA ALA A 54 3.58 -8.70 -2.02
C ALA A 54 3.15 -8.70 -0.54
N PHE A 55 2.77 -9.87 -0.03
CA PHE A 55 2.36 -10.07 1.37
C PHE A 55 3.46 -9.69 2.36
N ASN A 56 4.67 -10.26 2.22
CA ASN A 56 5.80 -9.95 3.10
C ASN A 56 6.18 -8.46 3.09
N MET A 57 5.93 -7.75 1.98
CA MET A 57 6.17 -6.31 1.93
C MET A 57 5.06 -5.54 2.64
N ALA A 58 3.80 -5.95 2.46
CA ALA A 58 2.66 -5.33 3.11
C ALA A 58 2.78 -5.42 4.65
N GLU A 59 3.17 -6.58 5.19
CA GLU A 59 3.42 -6.75 6.64
C GLU A 59 4.47 -5.77 7.17
N LYS A 60 5.62 -5.66 6.48
CA LYS A 60 6.68 -4.72 6.87
C LYS A 60 6.21 -3.26 6.86
N ILE A 61 5.27 -2.94 5.98
CA ILE A 61 4.73 -1.58 5.86
C ILE A 61 3.76 -1.32 7.00
N VAL A 62 2.86 -2.26 7.30
CA VAL A 62 1.93 -2.18 8.44
C VAL A 62 2.69 -2.02 9.76
N GLU A 63 3.75 -2.79 9.98
CA GLU A 63 4.59 -2.68 11.19
C GLU A 63 5.24 -1.31 11.37
N ARG A 64 5.48 -0.59 10.27
CA ARG A 64 6.25 0.67 10.26
C ARG A 64 5.39 1.92 10.11
N CYS A 65 4.21 1.79 9.50
CA CYS A 65 3.37 2.91 9.11
C CYS A 65 2.12 2.94 9.98
N ARG A 66 2.04 3.94 10.85
CA ARG A 66 0.97 4.09 11.85
C ARG A 66 -0.44 4.23 11.26
N PHE A 67 -0.53 4.66 10.01
CA PHE A 67 -1.79 4.95 9.30
C PHE A 67 -2.32 3.77 8.47
N VAL A 68 -1.59 2.66 8.35
CA VAL A 68 -2.05 1.49 7.60
C VAL A 68 -2.65 0.49 8.59
N ASN A 69 -3.97 0.34 8.56
CA ASN A 69 -4.65 -0.57 9.50
C ASN A 69 -4.77 -1.98 8.93
N SER A 70 -5.06 -2.09 7.63
CA SER A 70 -5.15 -3.37 6.93
C SER A 70 -4.69 -3.28 5.47
N PHE A 71 -4.51 -4.44 4.85
CA PHE A 71 -4.12 -4.53 3.44
C PHE A 71 -4.77 -5.73 2.75
N TYR A 72 -4.90 -5.63 1.43
CA TYR A 72 -5.29 -6.71 0.54
C TYR A 72 -4.28 -6.89 -0.58
N ILE A 73 -4.09 -8.13 -1.03
CA ILE A 73 -3.29 -8.45 -2.21
C ILE A 73 -4.23 -8.76 -3.36
N GLU A 74 -4.20 -7.93 -4.40
CA GLU A 74 -4.98 -8.15 -5.61
C GLU A 74 -4.12 -8.77 -6.71
N THR A 75 -4.77 -9.55 -7.59
CA THR A 75 -4.14 -10.03 -8.83
C THR A 75 -4.20 -8.91 -9.86
N TYR A 76 -3.07 -8.65 -10.50
CA TYR A 76 -2.88 -7.68 -11.58
C TYR A 76 -2.68 -8.40 -12.91
#